data_AF-A0A2Q4T569-F1
#
_entry.id   AF-A0A2Q4T569-F1
#
_cell.length_a   1.000
_cell.length_b   1.000
_cell.length_c   1.000
_cell.angle_alpha   90.00
_cell.angle_beta   90.00
_cell.angle_gamma   90.00
#
_symmetry.space_group_name_H-M   'P 1'
#
loop_
_entity.id
_entity.type
_entity.pdbx_description
1 polymer ?
#
loop_
_entity_poly.entity_id
_entity_poly.type
_entity_poly.pdbx_seq_one_letter_code
_entity_poly.pdbx_strand_id
1 'polypeptide(L)'
;MLLEDAQKTAGYLNLPNSQAWVPAFLLADNGFAHTKTVMQPYRKTQLTSENHLFNEQLSASRVKIENLFGILTSKFKIFRRDLNLDPENSRALIIAACVIHNITVGPLPLIDDDDIEPPAEDPYLTPECLRSALKHYLLYQ
;
A
#
# COMPACT_ATOMS: atom_id res chain seq x y z
N MET A 1 -16.00 -4.12 3.62
CA MET A 1 -16.06 -3.24 4.81
C MET A 1 -14.77 -2.45 4.96
N LEU A 2 -13.77 -2.79 5.78
CA LEU A 2 -12.61 -1.91 6.02
C LEU A 2 -11.82 -1.42 4.78
N LEU A 3 -11.56 -2.28 3.79
CA LEU A 3 -10.81 -1.91 2.58
C LEU A 3 -11.63 -1.11 1.57
N GLU A 4 -12.91 -1.45 1.44
CA GLU A 4 -13.85 -0.69 0.61
C GLU A 4 -14.10 0.68 1.25
N ASP A 5 -14.16 0.74 2.58
CA ASP A 5 -14.31 1.98 3.34
C ASP A 5 -13.02 2.82 3.25
N ALA A 6 -11.84 2.19 3.32
CA ALA A 6 -10.57 2.86 3.06
C ALA A 6 -10.49 3.41 1.64
N GLN A 7 -10.92 2.65 0.64
CA GLN A 7 -10.98 3.11 -0.75
C GLN A 7 -12.00 4.25 -0.94
N LYS A 8 -13.15 4.20 -0.28
CA LYS A 8 -14.13 5.31 -0.29
C LYS A 8 -13.61 6.57 0.40
N THR A 9 -12.83 6.39 1.47
CA THR A 9 -12.31 7.50 2.27
C THR A 9 -11.09 8.14 1.62
N ALA A 10 -10.16 7.34 1.12
CA ALA A 10 -8.92 7.80 0.49
C ALA A 10 -9.10 8.11 -1.01
N GLY A 11 -10.15 7.59 -1.64
CA GLY A 11 -10.38 7.73 -3.07
C GLY A 11 -9.28 7.11 -3.93
N TYR A 12 -9.18 7.64 -5.15
CA TYR A 12 -8.06 7.40 -6.04
C TYR A 12 -7.08 8.56 -5.93
N LEU A 13 -5.81 8.25 -5.70
CA LEU A 13 -4.73 9.22 -5.66
C LEU A 13 -4.07 9.32 -7.03
N ASN A 14 -3.87 10.54 -7.52
CA ASN A 14 -3.08 10.79 -8.71
C ASN A 14 -1.59 10.56 -8.41
N LEU A 15 -0.94 9.70 -9.20
CA LEU A 15 0.48 9.42 -9.01
C LEU A 15 1.33 10.58 -9.56
N PRO A 16 2.34 11.06 -8.81
CA PRO A 16 3.15 12.20 -9.22
C PRO A 16 3.74 12.01 -10.61
N ASN A 17 3.63 13.03 -11.47
CA ASN A 17 4.09 13.02 -12.86
C ASN A 17 3.42 11.94 -13.74
N SER A 18 2.18 11.54 -13.42
CA SER A 18 1.42 10.56 -14.18
C SER A 18 -0.02 10.99 -14.42
N GLN A 19 -0.69 10.33 -15.36
CA GLN A 19 -2.15 10.32 -15.47
C GLN A 19 -2.75 9.08 -14.80
N ALA A 20 -1.93 8.27 -14.14
CA ALA A 20 -2.37 7.09 -13.42
C ALA A 20 -2.97 7.49 -12.07
N TRP A 21 -4.21 7.07 -11.86
CA TRP A 21 -4.93 7.21 -10.62
C TRP A 21 -4.90 5.87 -9.91
N VAL A 22 -4.59 5.79 -8.62
CA VAL A 22 -4.47 4.49 -7.95
C VAL A 22 -5.17 4.56 -6.60
N PRO A 23 -6.08 3.62 -6.30
CA PRO A 23 -6.75 3.58 -5.00
C PRO A 23 -5.79 3.04 -3.95
N ALA A 24 -6.15 3.19 -2.67
CA ALA A 24 -5.52 2.38 -1.64
C ALA A 24 -5.76 0.88 -1.90
N PHE A 25 -4.69 0.09 -1.96
CA PHE A 25 -4.76 -1.35 -2.18
C PHE A 25 -3.81 -2.11 -1.24
N LEU A 26 -4.10 -3.39 -1.00
CA LEU A 26 -3.19 -4.31 -0.33
C LEU A 26 -2.22 -4.93 -1.31
N LEU A 27 -0.94 -4.93 -0.96
CA LEU A 27 0.05 -5.78 -1.60
C LEU A 27 -0.15 -7.22 -1.09
N ALA A 28 -0.48 -8.11 -2.00
CA ALA A 28 -0.72 -9.51 -1.68
C ALA A 28 0.20 -10.44 -2.46
N ASP A 29 0.39 -11.63 -1.89
CA ASP A 29 1.16 -12.69 -2.53
C ASP A 29 0.29 -13.50 -3.51
N ASN A 30 0.93 -14.45 -4.20
CA ASN A 30 0.33 -15.34 -5.18
C ASN A 30 -0.76 -16.30 -4.63
N GLY A 31 -1.15 -16.18 -3.36
CA GLY A 31 -2.30 -16.89 -2.80
C GLY A 31 -3.63 -16.15 -2.96
N PHE A 32 -3.64 -14.84 -3.20
CA PHE A 32 -4.85 -14.01 -3.18
C PHE A 32 -5.39 -13.68 -4.57
N ALA A 33 -6.69 -13.40 -4.69
CA ALA A 33 -7.26 -12.96 -5.96
C ALA A 33 -6.85 -11.51 -6.28
N HIS A 34 -6.53 -11.22 -7.55
CA HIS A 34 -6.31 -9.85 -8.01
C HIS A 34 -7.64 -9.10 -8.03
N THR A 35 -7.69 -7.96 -7.34
CA THR A 35 -8.86 -7.09 -7.33
C THR A 35 -8.41 -5.63 -7.35
N LYS A 36 -9.34 -4.68 -7.44
CA LYS A 36 -8.98 -3.24 -7.36
C LYS A 36 -8.40 -2.85 -6.00
N THR A 37 -8.69 -3.63 -4.96
CA THR A 37 -8.21 -3.43 -3.59
C THR A 37 -7.06 -4.37 -3.20
N VAL A 38 -6.68 -5.31 -4.06
CA VAL A 38 -5.62 -6.30 -3.81
C VAL A 38 -4.73 -6.44 -5.05
N MET A 39 -3.52 -5.91 -4.96
CA MET A 39 -2.52 -5.92 -6.02
C MET A 39 -1.60 -7.13 -5.88
N GLN A 40 -1.46 -7.91 -6.95
CA GLN A 40 -0.61 -9.08 -6.98
C GLN A 40 0.39 -9.09 -8.16
N PRO A 41 1.53 -9.78 -8.00
CA PRO A 41 2.48 -9.97 -9.09
C PRO A 41 1.86 -10.76 -10.26
N TYR A 42 2.48 -10.65 -11.43
CA TYR A 42 2.10 -11.43 -12.61
C TYR A 42 2.54 -12.88 -12.44
N ARG A 43 1.63 -13.84 -12.72
CA ARG A 43 1.81 -15.28 -12.47
C ARG A 43 2.10 -16.14 -13.72
N LYS A 44 2.62 -15.54 -14.80
CA LYS A 44 2.82 -16.28 -16.06
C LYS A 44 4.09 -17.13 -16.02
N THR A 45 4.04 -18.34 -16.60
CA THR A 45 5.20 -19.24 -16.76
C THR A 45 6.30 -18.63 -17.62
N GLN A 46 5.95 -17.74 -18.54
CA GLN A 46 6.88 -16.88 -19.28
C GLN A 46 6.46 -15.43 -19.04
N LEU A 47 7.17 -14.76 -18.13
CA LEU A 47 7.00 -13.33 -17.88
C LEU A 47 7.75 -12.54 -18.96
N THR A 48 7.12 -11.49 -19.46
CA THR A 48 7.83 -10.46 -20.23
C THR A 48 8.79 -9.73 -19.30
N SER A 49 9.87 -9.15 -19.84
CA SER A 49 10.86 -8.41 -19.05
C SER A 49 10.21 -7.31 -18.18
N GLU A 50 9.23 -6.59 -18.72
CA GLU A 50 8.45 -5.60 -17.96
C GLU A 50 7.68 -6.21 -16.78
N ASN A 51 7.05 -7.37 -16.96
CA ASN A 51 6.31 -8.01 -15.88
C ASN A 51 7.26 -8.55 -14.80
N HIS A 52 8.48 -8.93 -15.18
CA HIS A 52 9.53 -9.28 -14.23
C HIS A 52 9.96 -8.07 -13.40
N LEU A 53 10.29 -6.96 -14.05
CA LEU A 53 10.65 -5.70 -13.37
C LEU A 53 9.53 -5.21 -12.45
N PHE A 54 8.27 -5.29 -12.88
CA PHE A 54 7.13 -4.98 -12.02
C PHE A 54 7.06 -5.87 -10.78
N ASN A 55 7.23 -7.19 -10.94
CA ASN A 55 7.23 -8.13 -9.82
C ASN A 55 8.41 -7.86 -8.85
N GLU A 56 9.56 -7.43 -9.36
CA GLU A 56 10.69 -6.98 -8.54
C GLU A 56 10.34 -5.72 -7.74
N GLN A 57 9.69 -4.71 -8.34
CA GLN A 57 9.23 -3.51 -7.62
C GLN A 57 8.20 -3.83 -6.52
N LEU A 58 7.24 -4.72 -6.81
CA LEU A 58 6.30 -5.19 -5.79
C LEU A 58 7.03 -5.93 -4.65
N SER A 59 8.04 -6.73 -4.98
CA SER A 59 8.85 -7.44 -3.98
C SER A 59 9.70 -6.48 -3.14
N ALA A 60 10.32 -5.48 -3.75
CA ALA A 60 11.06 -4.44 -3.05
C ALA A 60 10.16 -3.65 -2.09
N SER A 61 8.92 -3.36 -2.51
CA SER A 61 7.91 -2.73 -1.64
C SER A 61 7.54 -3.59 -0.44
N ARG A 62 7.39 -4.91 -0.63
CA ARG A 62 7.15 -5.85 0.47
C ARG A 62 8.33 -5.88 1.46
N VAL A 63 9.57 -5.93 0.97
CA VAL A 63 10.76 -5.89 1.83
C VAL A 63 10.77 -4.62 2.69
N LYS A 64 10.38 -3.46 2.16
CA LYS A 64 10.24 -2.22 2.95
C LYS A 64 9.19 -2.34 4.05
N ILE A 65 8.05 -2.96 3.76
CA ILE A 65 6.96 -3.21 4.74
C ILE A 65 7.43 -4.17 5.83
N GLU A 66 8.13 -5.26 5.46
CA GLU A 66 8.69 -6.22 6.40
C GLU A 66 9.73 -5.57 7.32
N ASN A 67 10.61 -4.74 6.75
CA ASN A 67 11.57 -3.96 7.53
C ASN A 67 10.88 -3.01 8.53
N LEU A 68 9.78 -2.36 8.13
CA LEU A 68 8.97 -1.54 9.04
C LEU A 68 8.43 -2.36 10.21
N PHE A 69 7.89 -3.56 9.96
CA PHE A 69 7.43 -4.44 11.03
C PHE A 69 8.58 -4.90 11.94
N GLY A 70 9.77 -5.14 11.37
CA GLY A 70 10.99 -5.40 12.14
C GLY A 70 11.35 -4.23 13.07
N ILE A 71 11.27 -2.99 12.58
CA ILE A 71 11.51 -1.78 13.37
C ILE A 71 10.48 -1.67 14.50
N LEU A 72 9.18 -1.82 14.20
CA LEU A 72 8.11 -1.73 15.19
C LEU A 72 8.28 -2.81 16.28
N THR A 73 8.59 -4.04 15.91
CA THR A 73 8.79 -5.17 16.83
C THR A 73 10.07 -5.03 17.66
N SER A 74 11.12 -4.43 17.08
CA SER A 74 12.35 -4.13 17.79
C SER A 74 12.14 -3.04 18.84
N LYS A 75 11.45 -1.96 18.46
CA LYS A 75 11.23 -0.75 19.27
C LYS A 75 10.16 -0.93 20.36
N PHE A 76 9.03 -1.53 20.02
CA PHE A 76 7.91 -1.73 20.92
C PHE A 76 7.80 -3.20 21.29
N LYS A 77 8.26 -3.54 22.50
CA LYS A 77 8.27 -4.92 23.03
C LYS A 77 6.89 -5.59 23.00
N ILE A 78 5.80 -4.82 22.97
CA ILE A 78 4.43 -5.35 22.93
C ILE A 78 4.16 -6.19 21.68
N PHE A 79 4.81 -5.91 20.55
CA PHE A 79 4.65 -6.68 19.31
C PHE A 79 5.48 -7.97 19.26
N ARG A 80 6.33 -8.24 20.26
CA ARG A 80 7.10 -9.50 20.35
C ARG A 80 6.29 -10.67 20.93
N ARG A 81 5.07 -10.40 21.37
CA ARG A 81 4.14 -11.37 21.92
C ARG A 81 2.81 -11.25 21.19
N ASP A 82 2.01 -12.29 21.30
CA ASP A 82 0.65 -12.25 20.77
C ASP A 82 -0.16 -11.14 21.45
N LEU A 83 -0.85 -10.36 20.62
CA LEU A 83 -1.75 -9.32 21.08
C LEU A 83 -3.06 -9.96 21.52
N ASN A 84 -3.20 -10.21 22.82
CA ASN A 84 -4.46 -10.66 23.41
C ASN A 84 -5.39 -9.45 23.66
N LEU A 85 -5.72 -8.75 22.57
CA LEU A 85 -6.60 -7.59 22.53
C LEU A 85 -7.67 -7.86 21.46
N ASP A 86 -8.85 -7.27 21.61
CA ASP A 86 -9.83 -7.25 20.54
C ASP A 86 -9.30 -6.48 19.30
N PRO A 87 -9.88 -6.68 18.11
CA PRO A 87 -9.40 -6.06 16.88
C PRO A 87 -9.40 -4.52 16.90
N GLU A 88 -10.33 -3.90 17.63
CA GLU A 88 -10.43 -2.44 17.73
C GLU A 88 -9.27 -1.87 18.54
N ASN A 89 -9.02 -2.44 19.72
CA ASN A 89 -7.89 -2.06 20.56
C ASN A 89 -6.55 -2.40 19.91
N SER A 90 -6.47 -3.51 19.17
CA SER A 90 -5.29 -3.87 18.39
C SER A 90 -4.98 -2.82 17.31
N ARG A 91 -6.00 -2.34 16.60
CA ARG A 91 -5.86 -1.26 15.61
C ARG A 91 -5.39 0.04 16.27
N ALA A 92 -6.00 0.43 17.38
CA ALA A 92 -5.62 1.63 18.13
C ALA A 92 -4.16 1.57 18.62
N LEU A 93 -3.72 0.41 19.13
CA LEU A 93 -2.35 0.18 19.55
C LEU A 93 -1.35 0.34 18.40
N ILE A 94 -1.64 -0.25 17.24
CA ILE A 94 -0.78 -0.16 16.06
C ILE A 94 -0.66 1.31 15.60
N ILE A 95 -1.78 2.03 15.51
CA ILE A 95 -1.79 3.45 15.12
C ILE A 95 -0.97 4.28 16.12
N ALA A 96 -1.18 4.09 17.43
CA ALA A 96 -0.43 4.80 18.45
C ALA A 96 1.08 4.54 18.36
N ALA A 97 1.49 3.30 18.10
CA ALA A 97 2.90 2.95 17.91
C ALA A 97 3.49 3.64 16.67
N CYS A 98 2.75 3.70 15.56
CA CYS A 98 3.16 4.43 14.35
C CYS A 98 3.31 5.93 14.62
N VAL A 99 2.35 6.56 15.30
CA VAL A 99 2.42 7.99 15.67
C VAL A 99 3.64 8.26 16.55
N ILE A 100 3.86 7.45 17.59
CA ILE A 100 5.03 7.59 18.46
C ILE A 100 6.33 7.39 17.67
N HIS A 101 6.36 6.41 16.75
CA HIS A 101 7.51 6.21 15.89
C HIS A 101 7.80 7.46 15.05
N ASN A 102 6.79 8.03 14.40
CA ASN A 102 6.92 9.22 13.56
C ASN A 102 7.45 10.42 14.35
N ILE A 103 6.92 10.68 15.55
CA ILE A 103 7.40 11.76 16.44
C ILE A 103 8.90 11.63 16.71
N THR A 104 9.40 10.40 16.91
CA THR A 104 10.83 10.16 17.22
C THR A 104 11.75 10.18 16.00
N VAL A 105 11.23 10.04 14.79
CA VAL A 105 12.03 10.14 13.55
C VAL A 105 12.38 11.60 13.25
N GLY A 106 11.51 12.53 13.64
CA GLY A 106 11.70 13.98 13.46
C GLY A 106 10.62 14.58 12.57
N PRO A 107 10.82 15.82 12.07
CA PRO A 107 9.84 16.49 11.22
C PRO A 107 9.62 15.68 9.94
N LEU A 108 8.41 15.17 9.77
CA LEU A 108 7.96 14.59 8.52
C LEU A 108 7.48 15.71 7.59
N PRO A 109 7.64 15.56 6.26
CA PRO A 109 6.98 16.46 5.33
C PRO A 109 5.48 16.41 5.61
N LEU A 110 4.91 17.57 5.96
CA LEU A 110 3.47 17.73 6.00
C LEU A 110 3.00 17.87 4.55
N ILE A 111 1.95 17.12 4.21
CA ILE A 111 1.21 17.35 2.97
C ILE A 111 0.17 18.38 3.35
N ASP A 112 0.16 19.54 2.66
CA ASP A 112 -0.85 20.56 2.91
C ASP A 112 -2.21 20.01 2.47
N ASP A 113 -3.28 20.27 3.24
CA ASP A 113 -4.62 19.75 2.92
C ASP A 113 -5.12 20.21 1.53
N ASP A 114 -4.58 21.34 1.03
CA ASP A 114 -4.86 21.88 -0.31
C ASP A 114 -4.23 21.05 -1.46
N ASP A 115 -3.22 20.21 -1.17
CA ASP A 115 -2.59 19.31 -2.15
C ASP A 115 -3.36 17.99 -2.31
N ILE A 116 -4.37 17.74 -1.46
CA ILE A 116 -5.19 16.54 -1.52
C ILE A 116 -6.28 16.76 -2.57
N GLU A 117 -6.02 16.33 -3.80
CA GLU A 117 -7.04 16.33 -4.85
C GLU A 117 -8.29 15.56 -4.40
N PRO A 118 -9.50 16.06 -4.70
CA PRO A 118 -10.73 15.37 -4.35
C PRO A 118 -10.75 13.98 -4.99
N PRO A 119 -11.34 12.98 -4.31
CA PRO A 119 -11.33 11.60 -4.77
C PRO A 119 -11.98 11.50 -6.15
N ALA A 120 -11.19 11.11 -7.16
CA ALA A 120 -11.69 10.89 -8.51
C ALA A 120 -12.54 9.62 -8.60
N GLU A 121 -13.50 9.61 -9.54
CA GLU A 121 -14.25 8.40 -9.90
C GLU A 121 -13.30 7.33 -10.48
N ASP A 122 -13.64 6.06 -10.27
CA ASP A 122 -12.85 4.91 -10.71
C ASP A 122 -12.64 4.92 -12.24
N PRO A 123 -11.42 5.21 -12.73
CA PRO A 123 -11.18 5.33 -14.16
C PRO A 123 -10.91 3.96 -14.82
N TYR A 124 -10.87 2.87 -14.04
CA TYR A 124 -10.53 1.54 -14.54
C TYR A 124 -11.76 0.65 -14.64
N LEU A 125 -11.97 0.06 -15.82
CA LEU A 125 -13.03 -0.93 -15.99
C LEU A 125 -12.73 -2.24 -15.23
N THR A 126 -11.45 -2.66 -15.19
CA THR A 126 -11.01 -3.93 -14.60
C THR A 126 -9.80 -3.77 -13.68
N PRO A 127 -9.59 -4.71 -12.72
CA PRO A 127 -8.36 -4.77 -11.92
C PRO A 127 -7.08 -4.85 -12.75
N GLU A 128 -7.13 -5.47 -13.93
CA GLU A 128 -6.00 -5.61 -14.84
C GLU A 128 -5.59 -4.27 -15.46
N CYS A 129 -6.55 -3.40 -15.77
CA CYS A 129 -6.28 -2.04 -16.24
C CYS A 129 -5.57 -1.23 -15.17
N LEU A 130 -6.04 -1.29 -13.92
CA LEU A 130 -5.37 -0.64 -12.78
C LEU A 130 -3.93 -1.12 -12.62
N ARG A 131 -3.72 -2.45 -12.62
CA ARG A 131 -2.36 -3.02 -12.51
C ARG A 131 -1.47 -2.61 -13.67
N SER A 132 -2.01 -2.56 -14.90
CA SER A 132 -1.24 -2.17 -16.07
C SER A 132 -0.85 -0.68 -16.04
N ALA A 133 -1.74 0.20 -15.55
CA ALA A 133 -1.45 1.61 -15.33
C ALA A 133 -0.37 1.80 -14.25
N LEU A 134 -0.49 1.09 -13.12
CA LEU A 134 0.55 1.10 -12.08
C LEU A 134 1.88 0.56 -12.60
N LYS A 135 1.86 -0.52 -13.40
CA LYS A 135 3.07 -1.06 -14.04
C LYS A 135 3.73 -0.01 -14.92
N HIS A 136 2.96 0.61 -15.80
CA HIS A 136 3.49 1.65 -16.70
C HIS A 136 4.11 2.79 -15.89
N TYR A 137 3.44 3.23 -14.83
CA TYR A 137 3.99 4.25 -13.94
C TYR A 137 5.32 3.82 -13.32
N LEU A 138 5.41 2.63 -12.72
CA LEU A 138 6.62 2.19 -12.02
C LEU A 138 7.82 1.93 -12.93
N LEU A 139 7.61 1.66 -14.22
CA LEU A 139 8.68 1.31 -15.16
C LEU A 139 9.18 2.48 -16.00
N TYR A 140 8.38 3.55 -16.16
CA TYR A 140 8.67 4.64 -17.11
C TYR A 140 8.60 6.04 -16.47
N GLN A 141 8.97 6.16 -15.18
CA GLN A 141 9.13 7.48 -14.51
C GLN A 141 10.33 8.26 -15.07
#